data_AF-A0A955N624-F1
#
_entry.id   AF-A0A955N624-F1
#
_cell.length_a   1.000
_cell.length_b   1.000
_cell.length_c   1.000
_cell.angle_alpha   90.00
_cell.angle_beta   90.00
_cell.angle_gamma   90.00
#
_symmetry.space_group_name_H-M   'P 1'
#
loop_
_entity.id
_entity.type
_entity.pdbx_description
1 polymer ?
#
loop_
_entity_poly.entity_id
_entity_poly.type
_entity_poly.pdbx_seq_one_letter_code
_entity_poly.pdbx_strand_id
1 'polypeptide(L)'
;MKLLRLKITDPKGFRSLQSGFEYFFRTSWELQEDKGFAPFVCAGPNGSGKSNLLEVLAAIFFHLECKSLDYRPELFEYDPENVPGGYREEMGMPDGFELEYLSKPFSDFTGQDKSSPLHIKIIKELGGGPQFFLQNDAGFDSALPLESRQIKEVLPEFVLGYSSGENEILSLPFFKMRFIHFDEYLDAVRKQTSYPGTPEGRLTFFDQEFNQAILLSNFILGDEGHLQPFKREMGLEGVRYFRVILRDILYPSGLGISNKSTGQWPILENVRGIQGKLQHCTSAYFYDDATDTHYYDFWLDNASKKAFSLQFGTALELFRAFQLLLTLNLYSVSNQQKLEMYQSPSLYVNETIPRLPSDQRVMRFKDVVLQKTGVEDIVYSKALSDGEHQFLHTLGLCILFRDSQALFLLDEPDTHFNPDLRAKFISGLRECLQEETVSNNNEMLITTHAPFLISDSKPDRVLVFSKTNGAVSISKPEYNTLGASINKITMNTFKKRETIGGHALGILQDLRSRFENGDDKENLITEINRELGDSVEKVLLLKTILDSIEAEG
;
A
#
# COMPACT_ATOMS: atom_id res chain seq x y z
N MET A 1 7.44 8.57 11.38
CA MET A 1 8.11 7.27 11.49
C MET A 1 9.24 7.17 10.47
N LYS A 2 10.42 6.69 10.85
CA LYS A 2 11.51 6.30 9.92
C LYS A 2 12.12 4.98 10.36
N LEU A 3 12.17 3.98 9.49
CA LEU A 3 12.77 2.68 9.80
C LEU A 3 14.29 2.81 9.96
N LEU A 4 14.84 2.11 10.94
CA LEU A 4 16.27 2.06 11.24
C LEU A 4 16.84 0.66 10.98
N ARG A 5 16.20 -0.37 11.55
CA ARG A 5 16.71 -1.74 11.53
C ARG A 5 15.58 -2.75 11.62
N LEU A 6 15.72 -3.85 10.90
CA LEU A 6 14.89 -5.04 11.05
C LEU A 6 15.79 -6.27 11.17
N LYS A 7 15.49 -7.16 12.11
CA LYS A 7 16.13 -8.46 12.24
C LYS A 7 15.11 -9.55 12.54
N ILE A 8 15.22 -10.68 11.86
CA ILE A 8 14.38 -11.86 12.07
C ILE A 8 15.15 -12.85 12.94
N THR A 9 14.67 -13.06 14.17
CA THR A 9 15.29 -13.99 15.13
C THR A 9 14.54 -15.32 15.20
N ASP A 10 13.36 -15.42 14.58
CA ASP A 10 12.62 -16.67 14.43
C ASP A 10 13.49 -17.76 13.77
N PRO A 11 13.69 -18.93 14.40
CA PRO A 11 14.42 -20.06 13.81
C PRO A 11 13.80 -20.57 12.50
N LYS A 12 12.48 -20.40 12.32
CA LYS A 12 11.78 -20.75 11.07
C LYS A 12 11.96 -19.69 9.97
N GLY A 13 12.50 -18.53 10.31
CA GLY A 13 12.52 -17.36 9.45
C GLY A 13 11.12 -16.83 9.14
N PHE A 14 11.01 -16.04 8.07
CA PHE A 14 9.74 -15.56 7.54
C PHE A 14 9.74 -15.72 6.01
N ARG A 15 8.99 -16.72 5.51
CA ARG A 15 8.93 -17.04 4.08
C ARG A 15 10.34 -17.28 3.51
N SER A 16 10.83 -16.43 2.60
CA SER A 16 12.21 -16.55 2.11
C SER A 16 13.25 -15.80 2.95
N LEU A 17 12.83 -14.99 3.92
CA LEU A 17 13.75 -14.31 4.84
C LEU A 17 14.20 -15.34 5.89
N GLN A 18 15.48 -15.69 5.84
CA GLN A 18 16.07 -16.68 6.74
C GLN A 18 16.13 -16.19 8.20
N SER A 19 16.27 -17.13 9.14
CA SER A 19 16.66 -16.81 10.51
C SER A 19 18.00 -16.06 10.53
N GLY A 20 18.08 -15.01 11.35
CA GLY A 20 19.22 -14.11 11.39
C GLY A 20 19.28 -13.11 10.22
N PHE A 21 18.27 -13.04 9.35
CA PHE A 21 18.15 -11.96 8.37
C PHE A 21 18.15 -10.62 9.10
N GLU A 22 19.02 -9.69 8.70
CA GLU A 22 19.17 -8.38 9.32
C GLU A 22 19.45 -7.32 8.26
N TYR A 23 18.76 -6.19 8.36
CA TYR A 23 18.98 -5.05 7.49
C TYR A 23 18.91 -3.73 8.25
N PHE A 24 19.84 -2.83 7.94
CA PHE A 24 19.90 -1.46 8.46
C PHE A 24 19.49 -0.51 7.35
N PHE A 25 18.35 0.16 7.52
CA PHE A 25 17.77 1.07 6.52
C PHE A 25 18.53 2.40 6.46
N ARG A 26 19.01 2.88 7.61
CA ARG A 26 19.73 4.15 7.73
C ARG A 26 20.85 4.03 8.75
N THR A 27 21.96 4.68 8.46
CA THR A 27 23.04 4.95 9.40
C THR A 27 22.79 6.27 10.13
N SER A 28 23.49 6.49 11.26
CA SER A 28 23.41 7.75 12.01
C SER A 28 23.79 8.98 11.19
N TRP A 29 24.67 8.82 10.19
CA TRP A 29 25.07 9.87 9.25
C TRP A 29 23.96 10.19 8.23
N GLU A 30 23.35 9.17 7.65
CA GLU A 30 22.26 9.35 6.66
C GLU A 30 21.05 10.05 7.27
N LEU A 31 20.76 9.82 8.56
CA LEU A 31 19.70 10.53 9.28
C LEU A 31 19.93 12.05 9.38
N GLN A 32 21.20 12.50 9.37
CA GLN A 32 21.52 13.93 9.43
C GLN A 32 21.39 14.62 8.06
N GLU A 33 21.57 13.85 6.98
CA GLU A 33 21.47 14.34 5.60
C GLU A 33 20.11 14.10 4.95
N ASP A 34 19.20 13.36 5.60
CA ASP A 34 17.86 13.01 5.10
C ASP A 34 16.96 14.24 5.01
N LYS A 35 17.09 14.99 3.91
CA LYS A 35 16.26 16.15 3.58
C LYS A 35 15.18 15.75 2.58
N GLY A 36 13.92 15.94 2.97
CA GLY A 36 12.75 15.73 2.13
C GLY A 36 12.26 14.27 2.10
N PHE A 37 11.29 14.00 1.22
CA PHE A 37 10.73 12.66 1.03
C PHE A 37 11.46 11.89 -0.06
N ALA A 38 11.89 10.66 0.26
CA ALA A 38 12.40 9.70 -0.71
C ALA A 38 12.01 8.26 -0.29
N PRO A 39 11.27 7.51 -1.14
CA PRO A 39 10.89 6.13 -0.84
C PRO A 39 12.10 5.19 -0.99
N PHE A 40 12.09 4.07 -0.26
CA PHE A 40 12.97 2.94 -0.56
C PHE A 40 12.41 2.15 -1.74
N VAL A 41 13.21 2.01 -2.79
CA VAL A 41 12.88 1.22 -3.98
C VAL A 41 13.54 -0.16 -3.86
N CYS A 42 12.74 -1.17 -3.56
CA CYS A 42 13.11 -2.57 -3.51
C CYS A 42 13.14 -3.14 -4.94
N ALA A 43 14.35 -3.48 -5.42
CA ALA A 43 14.58 -3.95 -6.78
C ALA A 43 15.39 -5.25 -6.79
N GLY A 44 15.25 -6.06 -7.84
CA GLY A 44 15.98 -7.31 -8.00
C GLY A 44 15.18 -8.38 -8.73
N PRO A 45 15.79 -9.54 -9.04
CA PRO A 45 15.15 -10.61 -9.80
C PRO A 45 13.83 -11.11 -9.20
N ASN A 46 13.00 -11.78 -10.00
CA ASN A 46 11.77 -12.40 -9.51
C ASN A 46 12.10 -13.45 -8.43
N GLY A 47 11.31 -13.50 -7.35
CA GLY A 47 11.53 -14.43 -6.24
C GLY A 47 12.75 -14.11 -5.35
N SER A 48 13.35 -12.93 -5.47
CA SER A 48 14.49 -12.51 -4.64
C SER A 48 14.12 -12.09 -3.21
N GLY A 49 12.83 -12.06 -2.85
CA GLY A 49 12.35 -11.72 -1.51
C GLY A 49 11.87 -10.27 -1.31
N LYS A 50 11.72 -9.48 -2.38
CA LYS A 50 11.27 -8.07 -2.33
C LYS A 50 9.96 -7.90 -1.55
N SER A 51 8.90 -8.57 -2.00
CA SER A 51 7.56 -8.51 -1.37
C SER A 51 7.59 -9.10 0.05
N ASN A 52 8.45 -10.10 0.32
CA ASN A 52 8.56 -10.67 1.65
C ASN A 52 9.10 -9.67 2.70
N LEU A 53 9.86 -8.64 2.30
CA LEU A 53 10.22 -7.55 3.21
C LEU A 53 9.00 -6.69 3.59
N LEU A 54 8.12 -6.38 2.64
CA LEU A 54 6.89 -5.63 2.93
C LEU A 54 5.94 -6.49 3.78
N GLU A 55 5.79 -7.76 3.42
CA GLU A 55 4.94 -8.72 4.14
C GLU A 55 5.38 -8.92 5.60
N VAL A 56 6.69 -9.01 5.86
CA VAL A 56 7.18 -9.18 7.24
C VAL A 56 6.94 -7.93 8.08
N LEU A 57 7.09 -6.74 7.49
CA LEU A 57 6.76 -5.48 8.17
C LEU A 57 5.26 -5.40 8.45
N ALA A 58 4.41 -5.72 7.47
CA ALA A 58 2.97 -5.75 7.66
C ALA A 58 2.55 -6.74 8.76
N ALA A 59 3.14 -7.94 8.78
CA ALA A 59 2.85 -8.95 9.79
C ALA A 59 3.32 -8.54 11.19
N ILE A 60 4.52 -7.94 11.30
CA ILE A 60 5.02 -7.38 12.57
C ILE A 60 4.07 -6.29 13.05
N PHE A 61 3.77 -5.28 12.24
CA PHE A 61 2.90 -4.17 12.67
C PHE A 61 1.48 -4.64 12.99
N PHE A 62 0.95 -5.66 12.30
CA PHE A 62 -0.32 -6.28 12.69
C PHE A 62 -0.26 -6.91 14.08
N HIS A 63 0.81 -7.63 14.41
CA HIS A 63 1.00 -8.22 15.74
C HIS A 63 1.11 -7.15 16.83
N LEU A 64 1.86 -6.08 16.56
CA LEU A 64 1.99 -4.94 17.46
C LEU A 64 0.67 -4.21 17.67
N GLU A 65 -0.11 -4.03 16.60
CA GLU A 65 -1.42 -3.40 16.65
C GLU A 65 -2.37 -4.22 17.51
N CYS A 66 -2.48 -5.54 17.27
CA CYS A 66 -3.35 -6.44 18.02
C CYS A 66 -3.05 -6.47 19.53
N LYS A 67 -1.78 -6.32 19.93
CA LYS A 67 -1.40 -6.15 21.34
C LYS A 67 -1.95 -4.85 21.94
N SER A 68 -2.05 -3.81 21.12
CA SER A 68 -2.48 -2.49 21.56
C SER A 68 -4.01 -2.33 21.58
N LEU A 69 -4.77 -3.06 20.76
CA LEU A 69 -6.23 -2.89 20.64
C LEU A 69 -6.98 -3.04 21.98
N ASP A 70 -7.90 -2.11 22.25
CA ASP A 70 -8.88 -2.20 23.34
C ASP A 70 -10.00 -3.18 22.98
N TYR A 71 -10.41 -3.21 21.71
CA TYR A 71 -11.39 -4.17 21.20
C TYR A 71 -10.74 -5.29 20.39
N ARG A 72 -11.00 -6.54 20.80
CA ARG A 72 -10.66 -7.74 20.04
C ARG A 72 -11.88 -8.67 19.92
N PRO A 73 -12.24 -9.13 18.71
CA PRO A 73 -13.38 -10.03 18.53
C PRO A 73 -13.19 -11.37 19.23
N GLU A 74 -14.27 -11.95 19.78
CA GLU A 74 -14.22 -13.29 20.39
C GLU A 74 -13.72 -14.38 19.44
N LEU A 75 -14.05 -14.29 18.14
CA LEU A 75 -13.60 -15.23 17.11
C LEU A 75 -12.11 -15.05 16.73
N PHE A 76 -11.51 -13.95 17.15
CA PHE A 76 -10.10 -13.65 16.92
C PHE A 76 -9.25 -14.05 18.12
N GLU A 77 -9.75 -13.88 19.35
CA GLU A 77 -9.04 -14.22 20.58
C GLU A 77 -8.85 -15.72 20.75
N TYR A 78 -7.75 -16.12 21.39
CA TYR A 78 -7.54 -17.51 21.73
C TYR A 78 -8.57 -17.99 22.76
N ASP A 79 -9.26 -19.07 22.40
CA ASP A 79 -10.08 -19.86 23.29
C ASP A 79 -9.78 -21.35 23.08
N PRO A 80 -9.44 -22.11 24.14
CA PRO A 80 -8.99 -23.50 23.98
C PRO A 80 -10.04 -24.43 23.36
N GLU A 81 -11.33 -24.11 23.49
CA GLU A 81 -12.43 -24.96 23.02
C GLU A 81 -12.96 -24.51 21.65
N ASN A 82 -13.11 -23.20 21.46
CA ASN A 82 -13.82 -22.61 20.32
C ASN A 82 -12.86 -22.03 19.27
N VAL A 83 -11.71 -21.49 19.69
CA VAL A 83 -10.75 -20.78 18.83
C VAL A 83 -9.31 -21.16 19.21
N PRO A 84 -8.91 -22.45 19.07
CA PRO A 84 -7.61 -22.91 19.53
C PRO A 84 -6.43 -22.32 18.74
N GLY A 85 -6.71 -21.75 17.56
CA GLY A 85 -5.74 -20.99 16.74
C GLY A 85 -5.87 -19.47 16.87
N GLY A 86 -6.61 -18.99 17.87
CA GLY A 86 -6.81 -17.56 18.08
C GLY A 86 -5.55 -16.81 18.48
N TYR A 87 -5.63 -15.49 18.46
CA TYR A 87 -4.54 -14.58 18.77
C TYR A 87 -4.01 -14.79 20.18
N ARG A 88 -2.68 -14.79 20.26
CA ARG A 88 -1.90 -14.87 21.48
C ARG A 88 -0.69 -13.98 21.33
N GLU A 89 -0.38 -13.17 22.33
CA GLU A 89 0.75 -12.24 22.22
C GLU A 89 2.09 -12.97 22.00
N GLU A 90 2.22 -14.16 22.59
CA GLU A 90 3.42 -14.99 22.51
C GLU A 90 3.61 -15.72 21.18
N MET A 91 2.56 -15.83 20.35
CA MET A 91 2.58 -16.52 19.06
C MET A 91 2.42 -15.53 17.91
N GLY A 92 3.43 -15.42 17.06
CA GLY A 92 3.38 -14.57 15.87
C GLY A 92 3.98 -15.24 14.62
N MET A 93 3.87 -14.55 13.49
CA MET A 93 4.61 -14.90 12.28
C MET A 93 5.20 -13.61 11.69
N PRO A 94 6.50 -13.33 11.86
CA PRO A 94 7.50 -14.15 12.54
C PRO A 94 7.29 -14.20 14.07
N ASP A 95 7.72 -15.29 14.70
CA ASP A 95 7.57 -15.50 16.15
C ASP A 95 8.73 -14.90 16.96
N GLY A 96 9.80 -14.50 16.28
CA GLY A 96 10.94 -13.77 16.85
C GLY A 96 11.46 -12.69 15.91
N PHE A 97 11.60 -11.47 16.42
CA PHE A 97 12.15 -10.34 15.65
C PHE A 97 12.69 -9.22 16.55
N GLU A 98 13.58 -8.41 15.98
CA GLU A 98 13.95 -7.09 16.49
C GLU A 98 13.58 -6.04 15.43
N LEU A 99 12.93 -4.94 15.84
CA LEU A 99 12.56 -3.83 14.96
C LEU A 99 12.94 -2.51 15.62
N GLU A 100 13.57 -1.61 14.86
CA GLU A 100 13.92 -0.28 15.33
C GLU A 100 13.45 0.80 14.34
N TYR A 101 12.87 1.87 14.87
CA TYR A 101 12.43 3.03 14.10
C TYR A 101 12.42 4.31 14.94
N LEU A 102 12.44 5.44 14.24
CA LEU A 102 12.19 6.76 14.81
C LEU A 102 10.70 7.09 14.74
N SER A 103 10.11 7.51 15.85
CA SER A 103 8.72 7.99 15.95
C SER A 103 8.68 9.48 16.34
N LYS A 104 7.58 10.18 16.08
CA LYS A 104 7.43 11.57 16.57
C LYS A 104 7.22 11.59 18.09
N PRO A 105 7.77 12.60 18.79
CA PRO A 105 7.37 12.90 20.15
C PRO A 105 5.93 13.43 20.16
N PHE A 106 5.19 13.15 21.22
CA PHE A 106 3.85 13.71 21.46
C PHE A 106 3.78 14.32 22.88
N SER A 107 2.83 15.22 23.09
CA SER A 107 2.78 16.15 24.22
C SER A 107 2.83 15.50 25.60
N ASP A 108 2.28 14.30 25.73
CA ASP A 108 2.03 13.67 27.02
C ASP A 108 3.19 12.78 27.50
N PHE A 109 4.16 12.49 26.63
CA PHE A 109 5.24 11.55 26.94
C PHE A 109 6.37 12.13 27.80
N THR A 110 6.64 13.44 27.68
CA THR A 110 7.83 14.05 28.29
C THR A 110 7.55 15.31 29.11
N GLY A 111 6.35 15.89 29.04
CA GLY A 111 6.04 17.19 29.68
C GLY A 111 6.98 18.33 29.26
N GLN A 112 7.79 18.12 28.22
CA GLN A 112 8.78 19.02 27.65
C GLN A 112 8.73 18.90 26.13
N ASP A 113 8.68 20.04 25.47
CA ASP A 113 8.67 20.19 24.01
C ASP A 113 10.03 19.73 23.46
N LYS A 114 10.18 18.42 23.20
CA LYS A 114 11.36 17.85 22.55
C LYS A 114 11.13 17.88 21.05
N SER A 115 11.99 18.58 20.32
CA SER A 115 12.02 18.59 18.86
C SER A 115 12.62 17.31 18.25
N SER A 116 13.15 16.41 19.07
CA SER A 116 13.89 15.22 18.62
C SER A 116 12.98 13.99 18.49
N PRO A 117 13.12 13.18 17.43
CA PRO A 117 12.35 11.96 17.27
C PRO A 117 12.71 10.91 18.34
N LEU A 118 11.72 10.11 18.74
CA LEU A 118 11.86 9.00 19.70
C LEU A 118 12.43 7.77 18.99
N HIS A 119 13.50 7.18 19.52
CA HIS A 119 14.08 5.93 19.02
C HIS A 119 13.43 4.75 19.72
N ILE A 120 12.53 4.09 19.01
CA ILE A 120 11.80 2.92 19.48
C ILE A 120 12.55 1.66 19.06
N LYS A 121 12.83 0.79 20.03
CA LYS A 121 13.32 -0.57 19.82
C LYS A 121 12.28 -1.57 20.30
N ILE A 122 11.97 -2.55 19.47
CA ILE A 122 11.01 -3.61 19.77
C ILE A 122 11.74 -4.93 19.69
N ILE A 123 11.54 -5.77 20.71
CA ILE A 123 12.08 -7.13 20.77
C ILE A 123 10.93 -8.09 21.03
N LYS A 124 10.77 -9.09 20.18
CA LYS A 124 9.93 -10.26 20.44
C LYS A 124 10.84 -11.48 20.53
N GLU A 125 10.90 -12.06 21.72
CA GLU A 125 11.57 -13.34 21.96
C GLU A 125 10.60 -14.51 21.73
N LEU A 126 11.14 -15.70 21.45
CA LEU A 126 10.33 -16.91 21.27
C LEU A 126 9.52 -17.24 22.51
N GLY A 127 8.22 -17.48 22.35
CA GLY A 127 7.30 -17.74 23.46
C GLY A 127 7.01 -16.54 24.36
N GLY A 128 7.48 -15.34 24.00
CA GLY A 128 7.17 -14.08 24.66
C GLY A 128 6.41 -13.11 23.75
N GLY A 129 5.65 -12.21 24.37
CA GLY A 129 5.02 -11.07 23.68
C GLY A 129 6.04 -9.98 23.29
N PRO A 130 5.73 -9.13 22.30
CA PRO A 130 6.63 -8.05 21.91
C PRO A 130 6.76 -7.00 23.04
N GLN A 131 7.99 -6.60 23.30
CA GLN A 131 8.37 -5.59 24.29
C GLN A 131 8.94 -4.35 23.60
N PHE A 132 8.54 -3.17 24.07
CA PHE A 132 8.91 -1.87 23.48
C PHE A 132 9.87 -1.15 24.42
N PHE A 133 10.94 -0.56 23.88
CA PHE A 133 11.96 0.14 24.64
C PHE A 133 12.24 1.50 23.98
N LEU A 134 12.38 2.54 24.78
CA LEU A 134 12.79 3.87 24.32
C LEU A 134 14.28 4.08 24.56
N GLN A 135 15.04 4.35 23.49
CA GLN A 135 16.51 4.32 23.54
C GLN A 135 17.17 5.69 23.77
N ASN A 136 16.47 6.79 23.48
CA ASN A 136 17.09 8.12 23.41
C ASN A 136 16.40 9.17 24.31
N ASP A 137 15.76 8.73 25.40
CA ASP A 137 15.15 9.61 26.38
C ASP A 137 15.70 9.39 27.80
N ALA A 138 16.32 10.42 28.37
CA ALA A 138 16.91 10.36 29.71
C ALA A 138 15.88 10.17 30.84
N GLY A 139 14.59 10.42 30.59
CA GLY A 139 13.51 10.15 31.55
C GLY A 139 13.10 8.68 31.61
N PHE A 140 13.58 7.85 30.67
CA PHE A 140 13.23 6.44 30.57
C PHE A 140 14.49 5.58 30.75
N ASP A 141 14.33 4.48 31.49
CA ASP A 141 15.36 3.45 31.51
C ASP A 141 15.28 2.66 30.20
N SER A 142 16.28 2.82 29.34
CA SER A 142 16.38 2.11 28.05
C SER A 142 16.39 0.57 28.18
N ALA A 143 16.59 0.04 29.39
CA ALA A 143 16.52 -1.39 29.69
C ALA A 143 15.13 -1.86 30.13
N LEU A 144 14.19 -0.96 30.44
CA LEU A 144 12.84 -1.30 30.89
C LEU A 144 11.81 -1.15 29.76
N PRO A 145 10.84 -2.08 29.65
CA PRO A 145 9.81 -1.99 28.63
C PRO A 145 8.77 -0.89 28.94
N LEU A 146 8.22 -0.28 27.90
CA LEU A 146 7.12 0.69 27.98
C LEU A 146 5.81 0.05 28.47
N GLU A 147 4.98 0.86 29.13
CA GLU A 147 3.65 0.44 29.59
C GLU A 147 2.63 0.36 28.44
N SER A 148 1.55 -0.41 28.60
CA SER A 148 0.55 -0.63 27.53
C SER A 148 -0.07 0.66 26.98
N ARG A 149 -0.34 1.67 27.83
CA ARG A 149 -0.87 2.97 27.37
C ARG A 149 0.10 3.70 26.43
N GLN A 150 1.40 3.60 26.73
CA GLN A 150 2.47 4.24 25.99
C GLN A 150 2.71 3.58 24.62
N ILE A 151 2.44 2.27 24.50
CA ILE A 151 2.65 1.51 23.27
C ILE A 151 1.81 2.08 22.11
N LYS A 152 0.53 2.41 22.36
CA LYS A 152 -0.35 2.99 21.33
C LYS A 152 0.24 4.27 20.74
N GLU A 153 0.89 5.07 21.55
CA GLU A 153 1.29 6.42 21.17
C GLU A 153 2.61 6.43 20.39
N VAL A 154 3.45 5.41 20.57
CA VAL A 154 4.73 5.29 19.85
C VAL A 154 4.60 4.60 18.48
N LEU A 155 3.53 3.83 18.27
CA LEU A 155 3.18 3.21 16.98
C LEU A 155 2.88 4.28 15.91
N PRO A 156 3.07 3.97 14.61
CA PRO A 156 2.71 4.89 13.54
C PRO A 156 1.21 5.18 13.56
N GLU A 157 0.79 6.34 13.06
CA GLU A 157 -0.63 6.69 12.94
C GLU A 157 -1.32 5.79 11.91
N PHE A 158 -0.59 5.38 10.88
CA PHE A 158 -1.10 4.51 9.84
C PHE A 158 -0.05 3.53 9.34
N VAL A 159 -0.51 2.32 9.00
CA VAL A 159 0.23 1.37 8.18
C VAL A 159 -0.64 1.05 6.98
N LEU A 160 -0.16 1.41 5.80
CA LEU A 160 -0.93 1.45 4.56
C LEU A 160 -0.35 0.43 3.59
N GLY A 161 -1.17 -0.52 3.16
CA GLY A 161 -0.79 -1.58 2.21
C GLY A 161 -1.45 -1.41 0.86
N TYR A 162 -0.72 -1.66 -0.22
CA TYR A 162 -1.24 -1.74 -1.58
C TYR A 162 -0.49 -2.83 -2.34
N SER A 163 -1.18 -3.61 -3.17
CA SER A 163 -0.58 -4.54 -4.13
C SER A 163 -1.41 -4.55 -5.42
N SER A 164 -0.76 -4.69 -6.58
CA SER A 164 -1.45 -4.78 -7.88
C SER A 164 -1.47 -6.17 -8.50
N GLY A 165 -0.75 -7.13 -7.92
CA GLY A 165 -0.66 -8.50 -8.45
C GLY A 165 -1.70 -9.42 -7.83
N GLU A 166 -2.05 -10.51 -8.52
CA GLU A 166 -2.92 -11.58 -7.98
C GLU A 166 -2.35 -12.25 -6.71
N ASN A 167 -1.04 -12.14 -6.51
CA ASN A 167 -0.34 -12.66 -5.34
C ASN A 167 -0.40 -11.67 -4.15
N GLU A 168 -1.59 -11.42 -3.63
CA GLU A 168 -1.83 -10.39 -2.60
C GLU A 168 -1.51 -10.88 -1.17
N ILE A 169 -0.38 -11.55 -0.95
CA ILE A 169 0.01 -11.98 0.40
C ILE A 169 0.09 -10.80 1.37
N LEU A 170 0.63 -9.68 0.88
CA LEU A 170 0.78 -8.46 1.66
C LEU A 170 -0.55 -8.04 2.30
N SER A 171 -1.69 -8.34 1.65
CA SER A 171 -3.02 -7.95 2.09
C SER A 171 -3.50 -8.69 3.36
N LEU A 172 -2.97 -9.88 3.65
CA LEU A 172 -3.51 -10.78 4.69
C LEU A 172 -3.62 -10.10 6.07
N PRO A 173 -2.56 -9.48 6.64
CA PRO A 173 -2.67 -8.82 7.95
C PRO A 173 -3.69 -7.68 7.95
N PHE A 174 -3.80 -6.95 6.84
CA PHE A 174 -4.74 -5.84 6.71
C PHE A 174 -6.19 -6.30 6.55
N PHE A 175 -6.45 -7.42 5.86
CA PHE A 175 -7.79 -8.00 5.78
C PHE A 175 -8.25 -8.53 7.14
N LYS A 176 -7.35 -9.17 7.91
CA LYS A 176 -7.64 -9.54 9.30
C LYS A 176 -8.04 -8.29 10.11
N MET A 177 -7.28 -7.21 9.98
CA MET A 177 -7.61 -5.95 10.66
C MET A 177 -8.95 -5.35 10.17
N ARG A 178 -9.26 -5.43 8.87
CA ARG A 178 -10.54 -4.96 8.32
C ARG A 178 -11.74 -5.70 8.91
N PHE A 179 -11.61 -7.00 9.20
CA PHE A 179 -12.67 -7.73 9.92
C PHE A 179 -12.77 -7.32 11.39
N ILE A 180 -11.64 -7.07 12.06
CA ILE A 180 -11.65 -6.52 13.41
C ILE A 180 -12.39 -5.17 13.44
N HIS A 181 -12.11 -4.26 12.49
CA HIS A 181 -12.83 -2.98 12.35
C HIS A 181 -14.33 -3.17 12.16
N PHE A 182 -14.73 -4.15 11.34
CA PHE A 182 -16.14 -4.45 11.11
C PHE A 182 -16.82 -5.03 12.35
N ASP A 183 -16.15 -5.94 13.06
CA ASP A 183 -16.65 -6.52 14.30
C ASP A 183 -16.74 -5.49 15.42
N GLU A 184 -15.77 -4.57 15.52
CA GLU A 184 -15.77 -3.42 16.43
C GLU A 184 -17.02 -2.54 16.20
N TYR A 185 -17.29 -2.21 14.93
CA TYR A 185 -18.50 -1.45 14.57
C TYR A 185 -19.78 -2.20 14.96
N LEU A 186 -19.88 -3.49 14.62
CA LEU A 186 -21.05 -4.30 14.92
C LEU A 186 -21.27 -4.48 16.42
N ASP A 187 -20.20 -4.61 17.21
CA ASP A 187 -20.26 -4.68 18.66
C ASP A 187 -20.89 -3.41 19.25
N ALA A 188 -20.47 -2.23 18.78
CA ALA A 188 -21.06 -0.96 19.18
C ALA A 188 -22.56 -0.88 18.81
N VAL A 189 -22.95 -1.35 17.62
CA VAL A 189 -24.37 -1.41 17.21
C VAL A 189 -25.17 -2.34 18.14
N ARG A 190 -24.65 -3.54 18.43
CA ARG A 190 -25.31 -4.53 19.31
C ARG A 190 -25.46 -4.04 20.75
N LYS A 191 -24.43 -3.37 21.27
CA LYS A 191 -24.43 -2.78 22.61
C LYS A 191 -25.19 -1.47 22.70
N GLN A 192 -25.68 -0.94 21.57
CA GLN A 192 -26.34 0.38 21.47
C GLN A 192 -25.47 1.51 22.02
N THR A 193 -24.16 1.42 21.79
CA THR A 193 -23.20 2.45 22.15
C THR A 193 -22.81 3.25 20.93
N SER A 194 -22.47 4.52 21.15
CA SER A 194 -21.94 5.38 20.08
C SER A 194 -20.65 4.79 19.51
N TYR A 195 -20.50 4.82 18.20
CA TYR A 195 -19.24 4.52 17.52
C TYR A 195 -18.49 5.83 17.21
N PRO A 196 -17.17 5.92 17.40
CA PRO A 196 -16.40 7.15 17.15
C PRO A 196 -16.42 7.63 15.69
N GLY A 197 -16.80 6.76 14.74
CA GLY A 197 -16.81 7.06 13.31
C GLY A 197 -15.50 6.71 12.60
N THR A 198 -14.50 6.24 13.35
CA THR A 198 -13.24 5.69 12.83
C THR A 198 -12.88 4.44 13.61
N PRO A 199 -12.34 3.41 12.95
CA PRO A 199 -11.85 2.23 13.65
C PRO A 199 -10.65 2.54 14.54
N GLU A 200 -10.50 1.76 15.59
CA GLU A 200 -9.33 1.83 16.48
C GLU A 200 -8.04 1.46 15.75
N GLY A 201 -8.10 0.42 14.91
CA GLY A 201 -6.94 -0.14 14.23
C GLY A 201 -6.40 0.73 13.09
N ARG A 202 -5.08 0.71 12.92
CA ARG A 202 -4.34 1.62 12.02
C ARG A 202 -3.89 1.00 10.71
N LEU A 203 -4.14 -0.30 10.53
CA LEU A 203 -3.78 -1.03 9.31
C LEU A 203 -4.92 -0.93 8.29
N THR A 204 -4.63 -0.39 7.11
CA THR A 204 -5.57 -0.37 5.98
C THR A 204 -4.89 -0.85 4.70
N PHE A 205 -5.54 -1.80 4.02
CA PHE A 205 -5.18 -2.22 2.66
C PHE A 205 -6.13 -1.58 1.67
N PHE A 206 -5.56 -0.97 0.63
CA PHE A 206 -6.31 -0.22 -0.37
C PHE A 206 -6.43 -1.06 -1.64
N ASP A 207 -7.50 -1.85 -1.68
CA ASP A 207 -7.93 -2.56 -2.87
C ASP A 207 -8.80 -1.67 -3.77
N GLN A 208 -9.28 -2.24 -4.87
CA GLN A 208 -10.09 -1.54 -5.86
C GLN A 208 -11.39 -0.94 -5.32
N GLU A 209 -11.93 -1.41 -4.17
CA GLU A 209 -13.16 -0.88 -3.59
C GLU A 209 -13.00 0.55 -3.08
N PHE A 210 -11.77 0.94 -2.71
CA PHE A 210 -11.45 2.29 -2.23
C PHE A 210 -11.12 3.28 -3.34
N ASN A 211 -10.92 2.83 -4.60
CA ASN A 211 -10.52 3.70 -5.72
C ASN A 211 -11.38 4.98 -5.82
N GLN A 212 -12.71 4.81 -5.80
CA GLN A 212 -13.64 5.93 -5.95
C GLN A 212 -13.69 6.80 -4.68
N ALA A 213 -13.56 6.21 -3.50
CA ALA A 213 -13.47 6.97 -2.25
C ALA A 213 -12.21 7.85 -2.21
N ILE A 214 -11.07 7.32 -2.63
CA ILE A 214 -9.80 8.05 -2.71
C ILE A 214 -9.91 9.20 -3.72
N LEU A 215 -10.44 8.89 -4.92
CA LEU A 215 -10.66 9.88 -5.97
C LEU A 215 -11.54 11.02 -5.46
N LEU A 216 -12.73 10.70 -4.97
CA LEU A 216 -13.71 11.69 -4.52
C LEU A 216 -13.15 12.54 -3.39
N SER A 217 -12.52 11.92 -2.39
CA SER A 217 -11.99 12.65 -1.24
C SER A 217 -10.92 13.68 -1.64
N ASN A 218 -10.00 13.29 -2.53
CA ASN A 218 -8.99 14.19 -3.05
C ASN A 218 -9.58 15.32 -3.92
N PHE A 219 -10.49 15.03 -4.85
CA PHE A 219 -11.01 16.06 -5.75
C PHE A 219 -12.09 16.97 -5.14
N ILE A 220 -12.72 16.55 -4.03
CA ILE A 220 -13.69 17.37 -3.31
C ILE A 220 -12.99 18.29 -2.29
N LEU A 221 -12.06 17.77 -1.49
CA LEU A 221 -11.45 18.48 -0.35
C LEU A 221 -9.92 18.57 -0.37
N GLY A 222 -9.25 17.97 -1.35
CA GLY A 222 -7.79 18.02 -1.49
C GLY A 222 -7.31 19.37 -2.00
N ASP A 223 -6.04 19.65 -1.72
CA ASP A 223 -5.34 20.86 -2.19
C ASP A 223 -5.05 20.78 -3.69
N GLU A 224 -5.48 21.79 -4.45
CA GLU A 224 -5.28 21.87 -5.91
C GLU A 224 -3.80 21.82 -6.34
N GLY A 225 -2.88 22.28 -5.48
CA GLY A 225 -1.44 22.20 -5.72
C GLY A 225 -0.93 20.76 -5.77
N HIS A 226 -1.48 19.88 -4.93
CA HIS A 226 -1.08 18.47 -4.87
C HIS A 226 -1.78 17.58 -5.90
N LEU A 227 -2.84 18.08 -6.56
CA LEU A 227 -3.55 17.38 -7.62
C LEU A 227 -2.96 17.64 -9.02
N GLN A 228 -1.93 18.49 -9.14
CA GLN A 228 -1.30 18.82 -10.42
C GLN A 228 -0.80 17.61 -11.21
N PRO A 229 -0.22 16.56 -10.59
CA PRO A 229 0.17 15.35 -11.33
C PRO A 229 -1.00 14.69 -12.07
N PHE A 230 -2.21 14.67 -11.49
CA PHE A 230 -3.39 14.10 -12.17
C PHE A 230 -3.83 14.93 -13.37
N LYS A 231 -3.76 16.27 -13.24
CA LYS A 231 -4.07 17.16 -14.36
C LYS A 231 -3.05 17.03 -15.49
N ARG A 232 -1.76 17.00 -15.16
CA ARG A 232 -0.66 16.94 -16.13
C ARG A 232 -0.59 15.60 -16.86
N GLU A 233 -0.73 14.49 -16.13
CA GLU A 233 -0.52 13.16 -16.70
C GLU A 233 -1.78 12.52 -17.28
N MET A 234 -2.95 12.84 -16.72
CA MET A 234 -4.23 12.22 -17.11
C MET A 234 -5.22 13.21 -17.69
N GLY A 235 -4.91 14.52 -17.70
CA GLY A 235 -5.86 15.57 -18.07
C GLY A 235 -7.01 15.71 -17.08
N LEU A 236 -6.94 15.11 -15.89
CA LEU A 236 -8.04 15.05 -14.93
C LEU A 236 -8.11 16.34 -14.11
N GLU A 237 -9.17 17.13 -14.32
CA GLU A 237 -9.39 18.41 -13.64
C GLU A 237 -10.27 18.31 -12.40
N GLY A 238 -11.14 17.29 -12.35
CA GLY A 238 -12.10 17.17 -11.26
C GLY A 238 -13.14 16.08 -11.49
N VAL A 239 -14.18 16.15 -10.67
CA VAL A 239 -15.37 15.31 -10.75
C VAL A 239 -16.56 16.24 -10.98
N ARG A 240 -17.39 15.96 -11.99
CA ARG A 240 -18.58 16.75 -12.32
C ARG A 240 -19.74 16.41 -11.38
N TYR A 241 -20.05 15.12 -11.26
CA TYR A 241 -21.08 14.63 -10.36
C TYR A 241 -20.83 13.17 -9.99
N PHE A 242 -21.44 12.74 -8.90
CA PHE A 242 -21.43 11.36 -8.44
C PHE A 242 -22.66 11.08 -7.58
N ARG A 243 -22.94 9.79 -7.38
CA ARG A 243 -23.99 9.29 -6.51
C ARG A 243 -23.42 8.39 -5.43
N VAL A 244 -23.88 8.61 -4.20
CA VAL A 244 -23.68 7.70 -3.06
C VAL A 244 -25.01 6.99 -2.80
N ILE A 245 -24.97 5.65 -2.69
CA ILE A 245 -26.13 4.84 -2.37
C ILE A 245 -25.87 4.10 -1.07
N LEU A 246 -26.74 4.30 -0.09
CA LEU A 246 -26.71 3.63 1.21
C LEU A 246 -27.98 2.80 1.37
N ARG A 247 -27.82 1.47 1.44
CA ARG A 247 -28.91 0.54 1.70
C ARG A 247 -28.84 0.09 3.15
N ASP A 248 -29.88 0.36 3.91
CA ASP A 248 -30.00 -0.21 5.24
C ASP A 248 -30.37 -1.68 5.12
N ILE A 249 -29.79 -2.48 6.01
CA ILE A 249 -30.08 -3.91 6.10
C ILE A 249 -30.22 -4.27 7.57
N LEU A 250 -31.18 -5.15 7.83
CA LEU A 250 -31.36 -5.73 9.16
C LEU A 250 -30.34 -6.85 9.34
N TYR A 251 -29.36 -6.62 10.21
CA TYR A 251 -28.34 -7.60 10.53
C TYR A 251 -28.83 -8.51 11.66
N PRO A 252 -28.82 -9.86 11.49
CA PRO A 252 -29.19 -10.77 12.56
C PRO A 252 -28.19 -10.69 13.71
N SER A 253 -28.66 -10.33 14.91
CA SER A 253 -27.85 -10.39 16.13
C SER A 253 -28.20 -11.60 16.96
N GLY A 254 -27.16 -12.30 17.44
CA GLY A 254 -27.29 -13.13 18.63
C GLY A 254 -27.70 -12.28 19.85
N LEU A 255 -28.30 -12.97 20.82
CA LEU A 255 -28.95 -12.50 22.05
C LEU A 255 -28.49 -11.13 22.59
N GLY A 256 -29.20 -10.06 22.18
CA GLY A 256 -29.13 -8.72 22.75
C GLY A 256 -30.36 -7.91 22.35
N ILE A 257 -30.95 -7.15 23.28
CA ILE A 257 -32.36 -6.69 23.30
C ILE A 257 -32.79 -5.94 22.02
N SER A 258 -33.57 -6.63 21.20
CA SER A 258 -34.09 -6.25 19.88
C SER A 258 -34.92 -4.96 19.83
N ASN A 259 -34.98 -4.38 18.62
CA ASN A 259 -36.18 -3.70 18.14
C ASN A 259 -37.38 -4.65 18.34
N LYS A 260 -38.37 -4.21 19.13
CA LYS A 260 -39.42 -4.99 19.82
C LYS A 260 -40.20 -6.01 18.95
N SER A 261 -39.54 -7.08 18.46
CA SER A 261 -40.13 -8.34 17.96
C SER A 261 -39.14 -9.30 17.25
N THR A 262 -37.96 -8.88 16.75
CA THR A 262 -37.20 -9.71 15.77
C THR A 262 -35.71 -9.99 16.04
N GLY A 263 -35.04 -9.34 17.00
CA GLY A 263 -33.60 -9.59 17.28
C GLY A 263 -32.62 -9.06 16.23
N GLN A 264 -33.03 -8.09 15.40
CA GLN A 264 -32.21 -7.53 14.33
C GLN A 264 -31.93 -6.03 14.54
N TRP A 265 -30.76 -5.58 14.09
CA TRP A 265 -30.33 -4.18 14.18
C TRP A 265 -30.08 -3.58 12.79
N PRO A 266 -30.48 -2.32 12.55
CA PRO A 266 -30.11 -1.60 11.34
C PRO A 266 -28.59 -1.42 11.28
N ILE A 267 -27.96 -1.83 10.18
CA ILE A 267 -26.51 -1.70 10.03
C ILE A 267 -26.08 -0.24 9.94
N LEU A 268 -26.98 0.68 9.58
CA LEU A 268 -26.65 2.10 9.45
C LEU A 268 -26.77 2.89 10.76
N GLU A 269 -27.19 2.28 11.88
CA GLU A 269 -27.53 2.98 13.13
C GLU A 269 -26.42 3.93 13.60
N ASN A 270 -25.19 3.41 13.68
CA ASN A 270 -24.03 4.16 14.16
C ASN A 270 -23.37 5.05 13.09
N VAL A 271 -23.89 5.07 11.87
CA VAL A 271 -23.44 5.97 10.78
C VAL A 271 -24.49 7.01 10.39
N ARG A 272 -25.59 7.16 11.14
CA ARG A 272 -26.58 8.21 10.93
C ARG A 272 -25.99 9.63 10.94
N GLY A 273 -24.94 9.86 11.74
CA GLY A 273 -24.18 11.10 11.70
C GLY A 273 -23.53 11.37 10.33
N ILE A 274 -22.97 10.33 9.69
CA ILE A 274 -22.42 10.43 8.33
C ILE A 274 -23.54 10.65 7.31
N GLN A 275 -24.68 9.96 7.45
CA GLN A 275 -25.85 10.18 6.59
C GLN A 275 -26.34 11.64 6.65
N GLY A 276 -26.42 12.23 7.85
CA GLY A 276 -26.78 13.64 8.03
C GLY A 276 -25.78 14.59 7.38
N LYS A 277 -24.47 14.34 7.54
CA LYS A 277 -23.41 15.11 6.87
C LYS A 277 -23.53 15.04 5.34
N LEU A 278 -23.76 13.85 4.79
CA LEU A 278 -23.97 13.66 3.34
C LEU A 278 -25.23 14.38 2.86
N GLN A 279 -26.32 14.32 3.63
CA GLN A 279 -27.57 15.01 3.31
C GLN A 279 -27.41 16.53 3.29
N HIS A 280 -26.58 17.11 4.17
CA HIS A 280 -26.27 18.55 4.13
C HIS A 280 -25.41 18.96 2.92
N CYS A 281 -24.72 18.01 2.28
CA CYS A 281 -23.87 18.27 1.11
C CYS A 281 -24.55 17.94 -0.23
N THR A 282 -25.69 17.24 -0.20
CA THR A 282 -26.30 16.66 -1.40
C THR A 282 -27.07 17.69 -2.22
N SER A 283 -26.99 17.58 -3.54
CA SER A 283 -27.77 18.40 -4.47
C SER A 283 -29.19 17.87 -4.64
N ALA A 284 -29.37 16.55 -4.55
CA ALA A 284 -30.68 15.90 -4.55
C ALA A 284 -30.64 14.62 -3.70
N TYR A 285 -31.71 14.37 -2.96
CA TYR A 285 -31.86 13.21 -2.08
C TYR A 285 -33.14 12.46 -2.41
N PHE A 286 -33.06 11.14 -2.45
CA PHE A 286 -34.21 10.25 -2.61
C PHE A 286 -34.09 9.06 -1.66
N TYR A 287 -35.20 8.63 -1.08
CA TYR A 287 -35.29 7.43 -0.25
C TYR A 287 -36.31 6.49 -0.86
N ASP A 288 -35.90 5.24 -1.05
CA ASP A 288 -36.74 4.15 -1.52
C ASP A 288 -37.18 3.30 -0.33
N ASP A 289 -38.43 3.51 0.11
CA ASP A 289 -39.07 2.78 1.21
C ASP A 289 -39.15 1.26 0.93
N ALA A 290 -39.19 0.83 -0.34
CA ALA A 290 -39.37 -0.58 -0.67
C ALA A 290 -38.10 -1.40 -0.47
N THR A 291 -36.94 -0.74 -0.56
CA THR A 291 -35.63 -1.40 -0.46
C THR A 291 -34.77 -0.83 0.67
N ASP A 292 -35.33 0.04 1.51
CA ASP A 292 -34.63 0.80 2.56
C ASP A 292 -33.34 1.43 2.05
N THR A 293 -33.42 2.13 0.91
CA THR A 293 -32.24 2.63 0.21
C THR A 293 -32.26 4.15 0.05
N HIS A 294 -31.21 4.80 0.54
CA HIS A 294 -30.95 6.22 0.40
C HIS A 294 -30.04 6.50 -0.80
N TYR A 295 -30.43 7.49 -1.60
CA TYR A 295 -29.71 7.97 -2.76
C TYR A 295 -29.33 9.43 -2.53
N TYR A 296 -28.03 9.71 -2.56
CA TYR A 296 -27.47 11.04 -2.44
C TYR A 296 -26.78 11.40 -3.74
N ASP A 297 -27.32 12.37 -4.46
CA ASP A 297 -26.75 12.89 -5.69
C ASP A 297 -25.97 14.18 -5.41
N PHE A 298 -24.77 14.25 -5.96
CA PHE A 298 -23.88 15.38 -5.77
C PHE A 298 -23.49 15.95 -7.13
N TRP A 299 -23.92 17.18 -7.40
CA TRP A 299 -23.36 18.02 -8.44
C TRP A 299 -22.22 18.85 -7.82
N LEU A 300 -21.00 18.66 -8.30
CA LEU A 300 -19.83 19.27 -7.69
C LEU A 300 -19.53 20.63 -8.30
N ASP A 301 -19.71 21.66 -7.47
CA ASP A 301 -19.28 23.03 -7.71
C ASP A 301 -18.60 23.60 -6.45
N ASN A 302 -18.26 24.88 -6.47
CA ASN A 302 -17.62 25.55 -5.33
C ASN A 302 -18.51 25.56 -4.07
N ALA A 303 -19.83 25.62 -4.20
CA ALA A 303 -20.75 25.61 -3.07
C ALA A 303 -20.83 24.22 -2.44
N SER A 304 -20.93 23.17 -3.26
CA SER A 304 -20.88 21.78 -2.82
C SER A 304 -19.56 21.46 -2.11
N LYS A 305 -18.40 21.83 -2.69
CA LYS A 305 -17.09 21.65 -2.05
C LYS A 305 -17.01 22.36 -0.68
N LYS A 306 -17.56 23.57 -0.58
CA LYS A 306 -17.63 24.30 0.70
C LYS A 306 -18.53 23.60 1.72
N ALA A 307 -19.65 23.03 1.29
CA ALA A 307 -20.52 22.24 2.17
C ALA A 307 -19.77 21.00 2.71
N PHE A 308 -19.07 20.26 1.84
CA PHE A 308 -18.24 19.14 2.27
C PHE A 308 -17.16 19.57 3.28
N SER A 309 -16.49 20.71 3.04
CA SER A 309 -15.45 21.21 3.95
C SER A 309 -16.02 21.54 5.32
N LEU A 310 -17.22 22.12 5.40
CA LEU A 310 -17.89 22.41 6.68
C LEU A 310 -18.33 21.15 7.44
N GLN A 311 -18.73 20.09 6.73
CA GLN A 311 -19.28 18.87 7.36
C GLN A 311 -18.20 17.84 7.71
N PHE A 312 -17.17 17.72 6.88
CA PHE A 312 -16.14 16.69 7.00
C PHE A 312 -14.78 17.25 7.40
N GLY A 313 -14.52 18.56 7.27
CA GLY A 313 -13.24 19.17 7.60
C GLY A 313 -12.20 18.96 6.50
N THR A 314 -11.60 17.78 6.47
CA THR A 314 -10.48 17.43 5.59
C THR A 314 -10.79 16.30 4.61
N ALA A 315 -9.97 16.17 3.56
CA ALA A 315 -10.04 15.05 2.62
C ALA A 315 -9.85 13.68 3.33
N LEU A 316 -8.97 13.61 4.32
CA LEU A 316 -8.72 12.38 5.08
C LEU A 316 -9.94 11.97 5.94
N GLU A 317 -10.61 12.94 6.57
CA GLU A 317 -11.84 12.68 7.35
C GLU A 317 -13.01 12.25 6.46
N LEU A 318 -13.15 12.86 5.28
CA LEU A 318 -14.13 12.41 4.27
C LEU A 318 -13.81 10.99 3.79
N PHE A 319 -12.53 10.69 3.52
CA PHE A 319 -12.09 9.36 3.13
C PHE A 319 -12.42 8.33 4.21
N ARG A 320 -12.12 8.62 5.49
CA ARG A 320 -12.42 7.74 6.63
C ARG A 320 -13.92 7.47 6.77
N ALA A 321 -14.77 8.48 6.53
CA ALA A 321 -16.21 8.29 6.52
C ALA A 321 -16.66 7.33 5.40
N PHE A 322 -16.13 7.49 4.18
CA PHE A 322 -16.38 6.54 3.09
C PHE A 322 -15.81 5.15 3.38
N GLN A 323 -14.64 5.07 4.00
CA GLN A 323 -14.01 3.82 4.38
C GLN A 323 -14.89 3.03 5.35
N LEU A 324 -15.40 3.68 6.40
CA LEU A 324 -16.32 3.05 7.34
C LEU A 324 -17.57 2.51 6.63
N LEU A 325 -18.19 3.32 5.76
CA LEU A 325 -19.37 2.92 5.00
C LEU A 325 -19.08 1.73 4.07
N LEU A 326 -17.94 1.72 3.38
CA LEU A 326 -17.52 0.61 2.53
C LEU A 326 -17.26 -0.67 3.33
N THR A 327 -16.67 -0.57 4.53
CA THR A 327 -16.47 -1.71 5.44
C THR A 327 -17.78 -2.39 5.83
N LEU A 328 -18.92 -1.69 5.84
CA LEU A 328 -20.23 -2.30 6.11
C LEU A 328 -20.67 -3.30 5.04
N ASN A 329 -20.05 -3.32 3.86
CA ASN A 329 -20.28 -4.36 2.85
C ASN A 329 -19.83 -5.76 3.31
N LEU A 330 -19.08 -5.87 4.40
CA LEU A 330 -18.64 -7.15 4.97
C LEU A 330 -19.74 -7.88 5.76
N TYR A 331 -20.97 -7.36 5.79
CA TYR A 331 -22.09 -7.97 6.50
C TYR A 331 -22.42 -9.39 6.05
N SER A 332 -22.10 -9.77 4.80
CA SER A 332 -22.38 -11.12 4.31
C SER A 332 -21.34 -12.15 4.76
N VAL A 333 -20.24 -11.72 5.40
CA VAL A 333 -19.17 -12.63 5.82
C VAL A 333 -19.60 -13.40 7.07
N SER A 334 -19.70 -14.72 6.93
CA SER A 334 -20.06 -15.61 8.03
C SER A 334 -18.98 -15.71 9.10
N ASN A 335 -19.36 -16.11 10.32
CA ASN A 335 -18.40 -16.36 11.41
C ASN A 335 -17.36 -17.44 11.03
N GLN A 336 -17.76 -18.44 10.25
CA GLN A 336 -16.86 -19.48 9.76
C GLN A 336 -15.78 -18.90 8.83
N GLN A 337 -16.17 -18.04 7.89
CA GLN A 337 -15.21 -17.36 6.99
C GLN A 337 -14.27 -16.43 7.77
N LYS A 338 -14.78 -15.73 8.80
CA LYS A 338 -13.94 -14.91 9.69
C LYS A 338 -12.92 -15.75 10.44
N LEU A 339 -13.35 -16.88 11.03
CA LEU A 339 -12.50 -17.80 11.77
C LEU A 339 -11.39 -18.37 10.87
N GLU A 340 -11.76 -18.84 9.68
CA GLU A 340 -10.82 -19.32 8.66
C GLU A 340 -9.81 -18.23 8.30
N MET A 341 -10.27 -16.99 8.11
CA MET A 341 -9.41 -15.85 7.78
C MET A 341 -8.46 -15.46 8.91
N TYR A 342 -8.92 -15.40 10.16
CA TYR A 342 -8.06 -15.09 11.30
C TYR A 342 -6.94 -16.12 11.48
N GLN A 343 -7.24 -17.40 11.25
CA GLN A 343 -6.29 -18.51 11.39
C GLN A 343 -5.46 -18.79 10.12
N SER A 344 -5.87 -18.25 8.98
CA SER A 344 -5.25 -18.53 7.68
C SER A 344 -3.78 -18.07 7.64
N PRO A 345 -2.87 -18.95 7.19
CA PRO A 345 -1.53 -18.56 6.72
C PRO A 345 -1.49 -18.31 5.19
N SER A 346 -2.63 -18.43 4.50
CA SER A 346 -2.74 -18.69 3.07
C SER A 346 -2.77 -17.43 2.18
N LEU A 347 -2.47 -17.67 0.91
CA LEU A 347 -2.41 -16.78 -0.25
C LEU A 347 -3.79 -16.41 -0.84
N TYR A 348 -4.83 -17.22 -0.58
CA TYR A 348 -6.12 -17.11 -1.28
C TYR A 348 -7.15 -16.24 -0.55
N VAL A 349 -6.71 -15.22 0.18
CA VAL A 349 -7.58 -14.34 0.98
C VAL A 349 -8.72 -13.76 0.13
N ASN A 350 -8.42 -13.36 -1.10
CA ASN A 350 -9.38 -12.74 -2.01
C ASN A 350 -10.46 -13.69 -2.53
N GLU A 351 -10.27 -15.00 -2.43
CA GLU A 351 -11.27 -16.01 -2.80
C GLU A 351 -12.21 -16.33 -1.63
N THR A 352 -11.75 -16.13 -0.39
CA THR A 352 -12.54 -16.41 0.83
C THR A 352 -13.57 -15.32 1.12
N ILE A 353 -13.31 -14.07 0.69
CA ILE A 353 -14.18 -12.93 0.94
C ILE A 353 -15.23 -12.78 -0.17
N PRO A 354 -16.54 -12.88 0.14
CA PRO A 354 -17.60 -12.76 -0.86
C PRO A 354 -17.63 -11.37 -1.48
N ARG A 355 -17.48 -11.28 -2.79
CA ARG A 355 -17.73 -10.04 -3.55
C ARG A 355 -19.22 -9.89 -3.80
N LEU A 356 -19.86 -9.01 -3.05
CA LEU A 356 -21.30 -8.76 -3.20
C LEU A 356 -21.65 -8.15 -4.56
N PRO A 357 -22.74 -8.60 -5.22
CA PRO A 357 -23.38 -7.88 -6.30
C PRO A 357 -23.68 -6.43 -5.90
N SER A 358 -23.63 -5.51 -6.86
CA SER A 358 -23.73 -4.07 -6.56
C SER A 358 -24.99 -3.71 -5.78
N ASP A 359 -26.14 -4.26 -6.14
CA ASP A 359 -27.44 -4.04 -5.51
C ASP A 359 -27.56 -4.61 -4.08
N GLN A 360 -26.70 -5.56 -3.71
CA GLN A 360 -26.64 -6.14 -2.36
C GLN A 360 -25.71 -5.37 -1.42
N ARG A 361 -24.88 -4.47 -1.94
CA ARG A 361 -23.95 -3.68 -1.11
C ARG A 361 -24.71 -2.66 -0.26
N VAL A 362 -24.29 -2.53 1.00
CA VAL A 362 -24.70 -1.48 1.94
C VAL A 362 -24.27 -0.13 1.40
N MET A 363 -23.02 0.01 0.97
CA MET A 363 -22.48 1.22 0.38
C MET A 363 -21.94 0.97 -1.02
N ARG A 364 -22.32 1.85 -1.96
CA ARG A 364 -21.71 1.92 -3.29
C ARG A 364 -21.73 3.34 -3.86
N PHE A 365 -20.72 3.63 -4.67
CA PHE A 365 -20.74 4.77 -5.57
C PHE A 365 -21.34 4.38 -6.91
N LYS A 366 -22.07 5.31 -7.53
CA LYS A 366 -22.56 5.19 -8.91
C LYS A 366 -22.32 6.50 -9.66
N ASP A 367 -22.26 6.41 -10.98
CA ASP A 367 -22.25 7.57 -11.87
C ASP A 367 -21.20 8.62 -11.52
N VAL A 368 -20.00 8.17 -11.09
CA VAL A 368 -18.85 9.06 -10.84
C VAL A 368 -18.34 9.56 -12.19
N VAL A 369 -18.67 10.78 -12.54
CA VAL A 369 -18.31 11.41 -13.81
C VAL A 369 -17.17 12.40 -13.62
N LEU A 370 -16.14 12.24 -14.42
CA LEU A 370 -14.91 13.01 -14.38
C LEU A 370 -15.00 14.24 -15.29
N GLN A 371 -14.23 15.26 -14.94
CA GLN A 371 -13.94 16.40 -15.78
C GLN A 371 -12.52 16.23 -16.35
N LYS A 372 -12.40 16.04 -17.67
CA LYS A 372 -11.10 15.93 -18.36
C LYS A 372 -10.87 17.14 -19.28
N THR A 373 -9.61 17.58 -19.35
CA THR A 373 -9.16 18.70 -20.18
C THR A 373 -9.43 18.40 -21.66
N GLY A 374 -10.12 19.31 -22.35
CA GLY A 374 -10.41 19.16 -23.78
C GLY A 374 -11.42 18.06 -24.13
N VAL A 375 -12.14 17.51 -23.15
CA VAL A 375 -13.18 16.49 -23.36
C VAL A 375 -14.53 17.02 -22.92
N GLU A 376 -15.42 17.25 -23.87
CA GLU A 376 -16.79 17.70 -23.60
C GLU A 376 -17.69 16.53 -23.16
N ASP A 377 -17.46 15.34 -23.73
CA ASP A 377 -18.21 14.12 -23.47
C ASP A 377 -18.17 13.67 -22.00
N ILE A 378 -19.17 12.86 -21.62
CA ILE A 378 -19.25 12.25 -20.29
C ILE A 378 -18.19 11.16 -20.18
N VAL A 379 -17.24 11.36 -19.25
CA VAL A 379 -16.22 10.36 -18.93
C VAL A 379 -16.51 9.79 -17.55
N TYR A 380 -16.97 8.54 -17.49
CA TYR A 380 -17.12 7.84 -16.21
C TYR A 380 -15.76 7.47 -15.64
N SER A 381 -15.64 7.44 -14.31
CA SER A 381 -14.39 7.04 -13.66
C SER A 381 -13.92 5.66 -14.11
N LYS A 382 -14.85 4.73 -14.37
CA LYS A 382 -14.57 3.38 -14.86
C LYS A 382 -14.07 3.30 -16.31
N ALA A 383 -14.05 4.40 -17.04
CA ALA A 383 -13.53 4.46 -18.41
C ALA A 383 -12.03 4.82 -18.46
N LEU A 384 -11.40 5.08 -17.31
CA LEU A 384 -9.95 5.24 -17.24
C LEU A 384 -9.25 3.91 -17.56
N SER A 385 -8.06 4.00 -18.15
CA SER A 385 -7.20 2.82 -18.34
C SER A 385 -6.74 2.25 -16.99
N ASP A 386 -6.34 0.98 -16.95
CA ASP A 386 -5.84 0.34 -15.72
C ASP A 386 -4.63 1.10 -15.14
N GLY A 387 -3.73 1.58 -16.00
CA GLY A 387 -2.59 2.40 -15.60
C GLY A 387 -2.99 3.75 -15.00
N GLU A 388 -3.98 4.43 -15.59
CA GLU A 388 -4.56 5.67 -15.05
C GLU A 388 -5.24 5.42 -13.69
N HIS A 389 -5.99 4.32 -13.56
CA HIS A 389 -6.62 3.93 -12.31
C HIS A 389 -5.60 3.65 -11.21
N GLN A 390 -4.57 2.87 -11.52
CA GLN A 390 -3.49 2.56 -10.58
C GLN A 390 -2.71 3.82 -10.16
N PHE A 391 -2.47 4.74 -11.09
CA PHE A 391 -1.76 5.98 -10.82
C PHE A 391 -2.57 6.90 -9.91
N LEU A 392 -3.85 7.07 -10.22
CA LEU A 392 -4.78 7.84 -9.39
C LEU A 392 -4.89 7.26 -7.98
N HIS A 393 -5.02 5.94 -7.89
CA HIS A 393 -5.14 5.25 -6.62
C HIS A 393 -3.87 5.46 -5.77
N THR A 394 -2.70 5.10 -6.29
CA THR A 394 -1.45 5.11 -5.52
C THR A 394 -1.01 6.51 -5.12
N LEU A 395 -1.03 7.49 -6.03
CA LEU A 395 -0.74 8.88 -5.68
C LEU A 395 -1.84 9.51 -4.82
N GLY A 396 -3.11 9.22 -5.12
CA GLY A 396 -4.23 9.76 -4.35
C GLY A 396 -4.20 9.28 -2.90
N LEU A 397 -3.79 8.03 -2.68
CA LEU A 397 -3.51 7.50 -1.35
C LEU A 397 -2.39 8.29 -0.67
N CYS A 398 -1.28 8.53 -1.36
CA CYS A 398 -0.17 9.29 -0.80
C CYS A 398 -0.58 10.72 -0.41
N ILE A 399 -1.39 11.39 -1.24
CA ILE A 399 -1.90 12.74 -0.96
C ILE A 399 -2.84 12.73 0.26
N LEU A 400 -3.72 11.73 0.41
CA LEU A 400 -4.63 11.67 1.56
C LEU A 400 -3.91 11.56 2.90
N PHE A 401 -2.80 10.84 2.93
CA PHE A 401 -2.07 10.53 4.16
C PHE A 401 -0.76 11.34 4.29
N ARG A 402 -0.56 12.37 3.45
CA ARG A 402 0.69 13.14 3.38
C ARG A 402 1.14 13.75 4.71
N ASP A 403 0.19 14.29 5.48
CA ASP A 403 0.47 15.06 6.70
C ASP A 403 0.46 14.18 7.96
N SER A 404 0.22 12.88 7.77
CA SER A 404 0.20 11.88 8.85
C SER A 404 1.57 11.31 9.15
N GLN A 405 1.64 10.45 10.16
CA GLN A 405 2.77 9.55 10.37
C GLN A 405 2.45 8.15 9.81
N ALA A 406 2.63 7.95 8.51
CA ALA A 406 2.31 6.71 7.83
C ALA A 406 3.53 5.87 7.41
N LEU A 407 3.38 4.55 7.49
CA LEU A 407 4.23 3.58 6.81
C LEU A 407 3.49 3.05 5.57
N PHE A 408 3.99 3.38 4.39
CA PHE A 408 3.48 2.89 3.11
C PHE A 408 4.24 1.65 2.65
N LEU A 409 3.52 0.56 2.42
CA LEU A 409 4.01 -0.71 1.88
C LEU A 409 3.34 -0.93 0.52
N LEU A 410 4.02 -0.53 -0.55
CA LEU A 410 3.50 -0.57 -1.92
C LEU A 410 4.17 -1.69 -2.71
N ASP A 411 3.44 -2.76 -2.98
CA ASP A 411 3.93 -3.89 -3.75
C ASP A 411 3.56 -3.73 -5.24
N GLU A 412 4.59 -3.51 -6.07
CA GLU A 412 4.49 -3.32 -7.52
C GLU A 412 3.45 -2.28 -7.98
N PRO A 413 3.42 -1.05 -7.39
CA PRO A 413 2.44 -0.03 -7.73
C PRO A 413 2.53 0.51 -9.16
N ASP A 414 3.50 0.05 -9.95
CA ASP A 414 3.78 0.48 -11.31
C ASP A 414 3.47 -0.56 -12.41
N THR A 415 2.85 -1.69 -12.05
CA THR A 415 2.61 -2.83 -12.96
C THR A 415 1.87 -2.46 -14.24
N HIS A 416 0.74 -1.76 -14.14
CA HIS A 416 -0.10 -1.37 -15.28
C HIS A 416 0.29 -0.02 -15.90
N PHE A 417 1.33 0.65 -15.38
CA PHE A 417 1.77 1.92 -15.93
C PHE A 417 2.36 1.72 -17.33
N ASN A 418 1.99 2.64 -18.23
CA ASN A 418 2.75 2.83 -19.46
C ASN A 418 4.15 3.39 -19.14
N PRO A 419 5.11 3.38 -20.10
CA PRO A 419 6.46 3.86 -19.85
C PRO A 419 6.54 5.28 -19.30
N ASP A 420 5.66 6.18 -19.78
CA ASP A 420 5.65 7.58 -19.35
C ASP A 420 5.24 7.72 -17.86
N LEU A 421 4.19 7.02 -17.43
CA LEU A 421 3.75 7.02 -16.03
C LEU A 421 4.81 6.38 -15.12
N ARG A 422 5.51 5.33 -15.56
CA ARG A 422 6.64 4.73 -14.79
C ARG A 422 7.75 5.74 -14.57
N ALA A 423 8.12 6.51 -15.59
CA ALA A 423 9.15 7.54 -15.49
C ALA A 423 8.75 8.70 -14.57
N LYS A 424 7.45 8.97 -14.45
CA LYS A 424 6.91 10.11 -13.69
C LYS A 424 6.40 9.74 -12.29
N PHE A 425 6.43 8.47 -11.91
CA PHE A 425 5.84 8.04 -10.65
C PHE A 425 6.59 8.57 -9.42
N ILE A 426 7.93 8.43 -9.38
CA ILE A 426 8.75 8.89 -8.24
C ILE A 426 8.73 10.43 -8.15
N SER A 427 8.85 11.13 -9.28
CA SER A 427 8.69 12.59 -9.32
C SER A 427 7.30 13.04 -8.88
N GLY A 428 6.23 12.36 -9.32
CA GLY A 428 4.87 12.61 -8.84
C GLY A 428 4.73 12.41 -7.32
N LEU A 429 5.28 11.33 -6.77
CA LEU A 429 5.32 11.10 -5.32
C LEU A 429 6.06 12.22 -4.59
N ARG A 430 7.19 12.70 -5.13
CA ARG A 430 7.94 13.82 -4.56
C ARG A 430 7.12 15.11 -4.60
N GLU A 431 6.50 15.45 -5.73
CA GLU A 431 5.63 16.62 -5.84
C GLU A 431 4.45 16.57 -4.85
N CYS A 432 3.87 15.38 -4.62
CA CYS A 432 2.75 15.19 -3.71
C CYS A 432 3.13 15.14 -2.22
N LEU A 433 4.38 14.86 -1.87
CA LEU A 433 4.81 14.59 -0.49
C LEU A 433 5.94 15.51 0.01
N GLN A 434 6.55 16.33 -0.85
CA GLN A 434 7.58 17.27 -0.46
C GLN A 434 6.96 18.62 -0.08
N GLU A 435 7.16 19.02 1.18
CA GLU A 435 7.15 20.41 1.59
C GLU A 435 8.54 20.78 2.10
N GLU A 436 9.05 21.95 1.71
CA GLU A 436 10.36 22.46 2.13
C GLU A 436 10.42 22.76 3.65
N THR A 437 9.27 22.90 4.30
CA THR A 437 9.13 23.42 5.67
C THR A 437 8.80 22.37 6.73
N VAL A 438 8.39 21.16 6.37
CA VAL A 438 7.96 20.13 7.32
C VAL A 438 8.82 18.88 7.15
N SER A 439 9.42 18.40 8.25
CA SER A 439 10.04 17.08 8.29
C SER A 439 9.01 16.04 7.88
N ASN A 440 9.15 15.45 6.68
CA ASN A 440 8.21 14.44 6.20
C ASN A 440 8.34 13.20 7.08
N ASN A 441 7.26 12.85 7.78
CA ASN A 441 7.23 11.79 8.78
C ASN A 441 6.76 10.45 8.21
N ASN A 442 6.60 10.35 6.89
CA ASN A 442 6.20 9.13 6.22
C ASN A 442 7.42 8.29 5.86
N GLU A 443 7.26 6.98 5.97
CA GLU A 443 8.19 5.99 5.45
C GLU A 443 7.50 5.24 4.31
N MET A 444 8.22 4.94 3.24
CA MET A 444 7.64 4.25 2.09
C MET A 444 8.60 3.23 1.53
N LEU A 445 8.12 2.00 1.36
CA LEU A 445 8.80 0.93 0.63
C LEU A 445 7.98 0.60 -0.61
N ILE A 446 8.66 0.58 -1.76
CA ILE A 446 8.08 0.28 -3.06
C ILE A 446 8.83 -0.91 -3.64
N THR A 447 8.15 -2.02 -3.92
CA THR A 447 8.73 -3.08 -4.76
C THR A 447 8.48 -2.76 -6.22
N THR A 448 9.45 -3.04 -7.08
CA THR A 448 9.29 -2.80 -8.52
C THR A 448 10.17 -3.71 -9.36
N HIS A 449 9.72 -3.91 -10.60
CA HIS A 449 10.47 -4.50 -11.69
C HIS A 449 10.84 -3.48 -12.77
N ALA A 450 10.43 -2.21 -12.63
CA ALA A 450 10.71 -1.17 -13.60
C ALA A 450 12.05 -0.46 -13.33
N PRO A 451 12.96 -0.43 -14.31
CA PRO A 451 14.20 0.35 -14.21
C PRO A 451 13.98 1.85 -14.01
N PHE A 452 12.85 2.40 -14.45
CA PHE A 452 12.54 3.83 -14.34
C PHE A 452 12.49 4.31 -12.88
N LEU A 453 11.86 3.56 -11.97
CA LEU A 453 11.78 3.93 -10.55
C LEU A 453 13.18 3.96 -9.91
N ILE A 454 14.08 3.06 -10.34
CA ILE A 454 15.47 3.03 -9.90
C ILE A 454 16.24 4.22 -10.48
N SER A 455 16.01 4.54 -11.76
CA SER A 455 16.65 5.67 -12.45
C SER A 455 16.31 7.02 -11.83
N ASP A 456 15.12 7.18 -11.23
CA ASP A 456 14.72 8.41 -10.53
C ASP A 456 15.06 8.38 -9.02
N SER A 457 15.81 7.38 -8.55
CA SER A 457 16.16 7.19 -7.13
C SER A 457 17.67 7.28 -6.90
N LYS A 458 18.07 7.85 -5.76
CA LYS A 458 19.49 7.87 -5.35
C LYS A 458 19.93 6.49 -4.84
N PRO A 459 21.23 6.13 -4.91
CA PRO A 459 21.71 4.80 -4.53
C PRO A 459 21.41 4.40 -3.07
N ASP A 460 21.40 5.35 -2.14
CA ASP A 460 21.06 5.13 -0.73
C ASP A 460 19.59 4.72 -0.52
N ARG A 461 18.74 4.97 -1.51
CA ARG A 461 17.30 4.65 -1.51
C ARG A 461 16.95 3.42 -2.33
N VAL A 462 17.92 2.78 -2.97
CA VAL A 462 17.67 1.58 -3.77
C VAL A 462 18.17 0.36 -2.99
N LEU A 463 17.26 -0.57 -2.75
CA LEU A 463 17.53 -1.83 -2.04
C LEU A 463 17.60 -2.95 -3.09
N VAL A 464 18.80 -3.45 -3.38
CA VAL A 464 19.00 -4.52 -4.37
C VAL A 464 18.92 -5.87 -3.69
N PHE A 465 17.85 -6.61 -3.97
CA PHE A 465 17.60 -7.95 -3.44
C PHE A 465 18.28 -9.00 -4.30
N SER A 466 18.96 -9.93 -3.63
CA SER A 466 19.49 -11.13 -4.26
C SER A 466 19.24 -12.35 -3.37
N LYS A 467 19.06 -13.51 -4.01
CA LYS A 467 18.85 -14.78 -3.32
C LYS A 467 19.90 -15.78 -3.78
N THR A 468 20.72 -16.26 -2.85
CA THR A 468 21.81 -17.21 -3.11
C THR A 468 21.69 -18.35 -2.11
N ASN A 469 21.69 -19.60 -2.59
CA ASN A 469 21.52 -20.79 -1.75
C ASN A 469 20.28 -20.73 -0.82
N GLY A 470 19.20 -20.11 -1.29
CA GLY A 470 17.96 -19.95 -0.51
C GLY A 470 17.95 -18.75 0.45
N ALA A 471 19.09 -18.15 0.77
CA ALA A 471 19.19 -16.99 1.65
C ALA A 471 19.03 -15.67 0.88
N VAL A 472 18.19 -14.78 1.42
CA VAL A 472 17.97 -13.43 0.90
C VAL A 472 19.01 -12.48 1.47
N SER A 473 19.53 -11.60 0.62
CA SER A 473 20.43 -10.50 1.00
C SER A 473 20.00 -9.21 0.30
N ILE A 474 20.24 -8.09 0.98
CA ILE A 474 19.99 -6.75 0.44
C ILE A 474 21.33 -6.02 0.39
N SER A 475 21.66 -5.46 -0.78
CA SER A 475 22.81 -4.57 -0.95
C SER A 475 22.39 -3.23 -1.54
N LYS A 476 23.25 -2.22 -1.39
CA LYS A 476 23.13 -0.97 -2.15
C LYS A 476 23.72 -1.16 -3.56
N PRO A 477 23.25 -0.42 -4.57
CA PRO A 477 23.86 -0.43 -5.90
C PRO A 477 25.32 0.05 -5.84
N GLU A 478 26.20 -0.62 -6.58
CA GLU A 478 27.62 -0.22 -6.75
C GLU A 478 27.81 0.88 -7.80
N TYR A 479 26.73 1.52 -8.23
CA TYR A 479 26.73 2.56 -9.25
C TYR A 479 25.73 3.66 -8.89
N ASN A 480 25.95 4.86 -9.39
CA ASN A 480 24.97 5.93 -9.23
C ASN A 480 23.71 5.61 -10.04
N THR A 481 22.59 5.41 -9.36
CA THR A 481 21.29 5.05 -9.94
C THR A 481 20.55 6.26 -10.49
N LEU A 482 20.70 7.44 -9.89
CA LEU A 482 20.00 8.65 -10.31
C LEU A 482 20.46 9.06 -11.72
N GLY A 483 19.54 9.06 -12.68
CA GLY A 483 19.81 9.31 -14.10
C GLY A 483 20.50 8.17 -14.83
N ALA A 484 20.66 6.99 -14.23
CA ALA A 484 21.28 5.85 -14.89
C ALA A 484 20.41 5.32 -16.04
N SER A 485 21.05 4.88 -17.13
CA SER A 485 20.34 4.31 -18.27
C SER A 485 19.65 2.99 -17.90
N ILE A 486 18.50 2.74 -18.52
CA ILE A 486 17.71 1.52 -18.36
C ILE A 486 18.58 0.28 -18.59
N ASN A 487 19.43 0.29 -19.62
CA ASN A 487 20.33 -0.84 -19.92
C ASN A 487 21.30 -1.11 -18.77
N LYS A 488 21.91 -0.07 -18.19
CA LYS A 488 22.83 -0.22 -17.05
C LYS A 488 22.12 -0.79 -15.83
N ILE A 489 20.92 -0.31 -15.54
CA ILE A 489 20.10 -0.80 -14.42
C ILE A 489 19.69 -2.27 -14.64
N THR A 490 19.21 -2.60 -15.84
CA THR A 490 18.83 -3.96 -16.23
C THR A 490 19.97 -4.96 -16.06
N MET A 491 21.18 -4.59 -16.50
CA MET A 491 22.37 -5.43 -16.36
C MET A 491 22.83 -5.58 -14.92
N ASN A 492 22.94 -4.46 -14.18
CA ASN A 492 23.59 -4.46 -12.86
C ASN A 492 22.65 -4.82 -11.70
N THR A 493 21.37 -4.46 -11.78
CA THR A 493 20.38 -4.70 -10.70
C THR A 493 19.54 -5.95 -10.97
N PHE A 494 19.09 -6.16 -12.20
CA PHE A 494 18.25 -7.31 -12.55
C PHE A 494 19.03 -8.50 -13.11
N LYS A 495 20.36 -8.38 -13.25
CA LYS A 495 21.26 -9.43 -13.77
C LYS A 495 20.88 -9.94 -15.16
N LYS A 496 20.20 -9.11 -15.95
CA LYS A 496 19.82 -9.44 -17.33
C LYS A 496 20.78 -8.73 -18.28
N ARG A 497 21.70 -9.50 -18.88
CA ARG A 497 22.77 -8.96 -19.73
C ARG A 497 22.27 -8.55 -21.10
N GLU A 498 21.17 -9.16 -21.54
CA GLU A 498 20.57 -8.96 -22.84
C GLU A 498 19.53 -7.84 -22.80
N THR A 499 19.68 -6.89 -23.72
CA THR A 499 18.79 -5.73 -23.87
C THR A 499 17.70 -5.95 -24.92
N ILE A 500 17.72 -7.09 -25.60
CA ILE A 500 16.74 -7.52 -26.62
C ILE A 500 15.86 -8.67 -26.12
N GLY A 501 14.74 -8.90 -26.82
CA GLY A 501 13.81 -9.99 -26.53
C GLY A 501 14.39 -11.37 -26.86
N GLY A 502 13.87 -12.42 -26.22
CA GLY A 502 14.42 -13.78 -26.34
C GLY A 502 14.40 -14.35 -27.77
N HIS A 503 13.37 -14.03 -28.57
CA HIS A 503 13.33 -14.46 -29.97
C HIS A 503 14.40 -13.78 -30.83
N ALA A 504 14.55 -12.46 -30.70
CA ALA A 504 15.60 -11.70 -31.40
C ALA A 504 17.00 -12.14 -30.96
N LEU A 505 17.17 -12.48 -29.67
CA LEU A 505 18.41 -13.06 -29.17
C LEU A 505 18.70 -14.42 -29.79
N GLY A 506 17.68 -15.28 -29.95
CA GLY A 506 17.83 -16.57 -30.62
C GLY A 506 18.27 -16.43 -32.08
N ILE A 507 17.66 -15.49 -32.83
CA ILE A 507 18.09 -15.16 -34.20
C ILE A 507 19.54 -14.66 -34.21
N LEU A 508 19.90 -13.75 -33.30
CA LEU A 508 21.26 -13.22 -33.21
C LEU A 508 22.29 -14.31 -32.87
N GLN A 509 21.93 -15.26 -31.99
CA GLN A 509 22.79 -16.39 -31.64
C GLN A 509 22.97 -17.37 -32.80
N ASP A 510 21.93 -17.62 -33.60
CA ASP A 510 22.02 -18.43 -34.82
C ASP A 510 22.95 -17.77 -35.85
N LEU A 511 22.75 -16.49 -36.14
CA LEU A 511 23.60 -15.71 -37.05
C LEU A 511 25.06 -15.67 -36.57
N ARG A 512 25.28 -15.57 -35.25
CA ARG A 512 26.61 -15.66 -34.66
C ARG A 512 27.24 -17.04 -34.85
N SER A 513 26.49 -18.12 -34.63
CA SER A 513 26.99 -19.48 -34.83
C SER A 513 27.33 -19.74 -36.30
N ARG A 514 26.51 -19.25 -37.23
CA ARG A 514 26.79 -19.30 -38.67
C ARG A 514 28.07 -18.55 -39.04
N PHE A 515 28.27 -17.35 -38.51
CA PHE A 515 29.53 -16.62 -38.64
C PHE A 515 30.73 -17.43 -38.12
N GLU A 516 30.62 -18.02 -36.93
CA GLU A 516 31.68 -18.86 -36.33
C GLU A 516 31.96 -20.14 -37.13
N ASN A 517 30.96 -20.66 -37.86
CA ASN A 517 31.08 -21.81 -38.76
C ASN A 517 31.63 -21.46 -40.15
N GLY A 518 31.91 -20.18 -40.43
CA GLY A 518 32.53 -19.73 -41.68
C GLY A 518 31.54 -19.41 -42.80
N ASP A 519 30.28 -19.10 -42.48
CA ASP A 519 29.33 -18.59 -43.47
C ASP A 519 29.80 -17.26 -44.09
N ASP A 520 29.29 -16.96 -45.29
CA ASP A 520 29.66 -15.76 -46.03
C ASP A 520 29.32 -14.46 -45.28
N LYS A 521 30.37 -13.66 -45.03
CA LYS A 521 30.30 -12.49 -44.14
C LYS A 521 29.43 -11.37 -44.70
N GLU A 522 29.46 -11.10 -46.01
CA GLU A 522 28.65 -10.06 -46.64
C GLU A 522 27.15 -10.41 -46.62
N ASN A 523 26.82 -11.68 -46.90
CA ASN A 523 25.46 -12.18 -46.78
C ASN A 523 24.96 -12.10 -45.33
N LEU A 524 25.78 -12.50 -44.35
CA LEU A 524 25.43 -12.38 -42.94
C LEU A 524 25.18 -10.92 -42.51
N ILE A 525 26.02 -9.97 -42.94
CA ILE A 525 25.80 -8.54 -42.65
C ILE A 525 24.47 -8.06 -43.24
N THR A 526 24.15 -8.48 -44.47
CA THR A 526 22.89 -8.14 -45.13
C THR A 526 21.68 -8.73 -44.39
N GLU A 527 21.79 -10.00 -43.98
CA GLU A 527 20.75 -10.71 -43.22
C GLU A 527 20.53 -10.08 -41.84
N ILE A 528 21.61 -9.78 -41.10
CA ILE A 528 21.55 -9.08 -39.80
C ILE A 528 20.83 -7.74 -39.92
N ASN A 529 21.14 -6.95 -40.95
CA ASN A 529 20.49 -5.64 -41.15
C ASN A 529 19.03 -5.74 -41.57
N ARG A 530 18.63 -6.84 -42.21
CA ARG A 530 17.25 -7.09 -42.62
C ARG A 530 16.39 -7.60 -41.46
N GLU A 531 16.93 -8.48 -40.63
CA GLU A 531 16.15 -9.22 -39.63
C GLU A 531 16.16 -8.59 -38.23
N LEU A 532 17.20 -7.84 -37.88
CA LEU A 532 17.37 -7.29 -36.55
C LEU A 532 17.29 -5.76 -36.55
N GLY A 533 16.49 -5.22 -35.62
CA GLY A 533 16.48 -3.79 -35.29
C GLY A 533 17.76 -3.34 -34.57
N ASP A 534 17.92 -2.04 -34.39
CA ASP A 534 19.15 -1.49 -33.79
C ASP A 534 19.25 -1.80 -32.30
N SER A 535 20.29 -2.55 -31.94
CA SER A 535 20.60 -2.93 -30.56
C SER A 535 22.10 -2.95 -30.32
N VAL A 536 22.50 -2.91 -29.05
CA VAL A 536 23.92 -3.01 -28.66
C VAL A 536 24.51 -4.33 -29.16
N GLU A 537 23.76 -5.43 -29.02
CA GLU A 537 24.16 -6.77 -29.43
C GLU A 537 24.35 -6.87 -30.94
N LYS A 538 23.44 -6.30 -31.74
CA LYS A 538 23.57 -6.25 -33.21
C LYS A 538 24.83 -5.51 -33.62
N VAL A 539 25.07 -4.34 -33.04
CA VAL A 539 26.25 -3.51 -33.35
C VAL A 539 27.54 -4.24 -32.99
N LEU A 540 27.59 -4.94 -31.85
CA LEU A 540 28.75 -5.73 -31.45
C LEU A 540 29.02 -6.91 -32.39
N LEU A 541 27.97 -7.61 -32.84
CA LEU A 541 28.12 -8.71 -33.80
C LEU A 541 28.62 -8.18 -35.16
N LEU A 542 27.99 -7.12 -35.70
CA LEU A 542 28.42 -6.50 -36.95
C LEU A 542 29.88 -6.04 -36.88
N LYS A 543 30.25 -5.39 -35.77
CA LYS A 543 31.64 -4.97 -35.55
C LYS A 543 32.59 -6.16 -35.55
N THR A 544 32.24 -7.25 -34.87
CA THR A 544 33.08 -8.46 -34.84
C THR A 544 33.26 -9.06 -36.23
N ILE A 545 32.21 -9.09 -37.06
CA ILE A 545 32.29 -9.57 -38.44
C ILE A 545 33.17 -8.63 -39.28
N LEU A 546 32.97 -7.31 -39.18
CA LEU A 546 33.75 -6.32 -39.92
C LEU A 546 35.24 -6.35 -39.53
N ASP A 547 35.56 -6.36 -38.24
CA ASP A 547 36.93 -6.48 -37.73
C ASP A 547 37.61 -7.76 -38.26
N SER A 548 36.85 -8.85 -38.45
CA SER A 548 37.37 -10.09 -39.04
C SER A 548 37.62 -10.00 -40.56
N ILE A 549 36.89 -9.16 -41.29
CA ILE A 549 37.13 -8.91 -42.72
C ILE A 549 38.40 -8.07 -42.87
N GLU A 550 38.55 -7.04 -42.04
CA GLU A 550 39.74 -6.18 -42.03
C GLU A 550 41.03 -6.94 -41.63
N ALA A 551 40.92 -7.98 -40.81
CA ALA A 551 42.05 -8.82 -40.43
C ALA A 551 42.47 -9.87 -41.49
N GLU A 552 41.61 -10.15 -42.47
CA GLU A 552 41.86 -11.11 -43.56
C GLU A 552 42.36 -10.44 -44.85
N GLY A 553 42.18 -9.12 -44.98
CA GLY A 553 42.71 -8.30 -46.08
C GLY A 553 44.09 -7.71 -45.77
#